data_AF-F8AGX9-F1
#
_entry.id   AF-F8AGX9-F1
#
_cell.length_a   1.000
_cell.length_b   1.000
_cell.length_c   1.000
_cell.angle_alpha   90.00
_cell.angle_beta   90.00
_cell.angle_gamma   90.00
#
_symmetry.space_group_name_H-M   'P 1'
#
loop_
_entity.id
_entity.type
_entity.pdbx_description
1 polymer ?
#
loop_
_entity_poly.entity_id
_entity_poly.type
_entity_poly.pdbx_seq_one_letter_code
_entity_poly.pdbx_strand_id
1 'polypeptide(L)'
;MEEVRELKEVLERVEGKLIAAGKIYAAINFAFWLLVMAIYYVVIGLTELPGWANGLYWGSAVVVAIFFIGKVWGRFVKLYRAVEKGGEIGRAWILPIVASWMIGSVIGWGIIPRTSMAVNETARLAVGFLTFIGISLLGQWLVLTGGHWREREMIPSFLLPLLAVPIAWKMENGAIVWAGFVVTVGFTATVLLYLYSAFRAIER
;
A
#
# COMPACT_ATOMS: atom_id res chain seq x y z
N MET A 1 -21.69 -37.17 16.13
CA MET A 1 -20.77 -36.94 14.99
C MET A 1 -21.29 -35.85 14.05
N GLU A 2 -22.60 -35.75 13.83
CA GLU A 2 -23.22 -34.67 13.04
C GLU A 2 -23.00 -33.27 13.62
N GLU A 3 -23.22 -33.09 14.93
CA GLU A 3 -22.97 -31.80 15.62
C GLU A 3 -21.52 -31.32 15.47
N VAL A 4 -20.55 -32.22 15.47
CA VAL A 4 -19.12 -31.90 15.27
C VAL A 4 -18.86 -31.46 13.82
N ARG A 5 -19.56 -32.05 12.85
CA ARG A 5 -19.47 -31.68 11.44
C ARG A 5 -20.09 -30.30 11.19
N GLU A 6 -21.28 -30.05 11.73
CA GLU A 6 -21.93 -28.74 11.66
C GLU A 6 -21.09 -27.65 12.31
N LEU A 7 -20.51 -27.92 13.49
CA LEU A 7 -19.64 -26.95 14.16
C LEU A 7 -18.41 -26.61 13.30
N LYS A 8 -17.82 -27.60 12.64
CA LYS A 8 -16.68 -27.40 11.74
C LYS A 8 -17.05 -26.57 10.52
N GLU A 9 -18.19 -26.86 9.87
CA GLU A 9 -18.68 -26.08 8.73
C GLU A 9 -18.98 -24.63 9.10
N VAL A 10 -19.55 -24.38 10.28
CA VAL A 10 -19.79 -23.03 10.79
C VAL A 10 -18.46 -22.30 11.04
N LEU A 11 -17.47 -22.97 11.63
CA LEU A 11 -16.15 -22.39 11.90
C LEU A 11 -15.41 -22.04 10.61
N GLU A 12 -15.38 -22.93 9.61
CA GLU A 12 -14.77 -22.66 8.30
C GLU A 12 -15.40 -21.45 7.62
N ARG A 13 -16.74 -21.33 7.66
CA ARG A 13 -17.45 -20.18 7.10
C ARG A 13 -17.14 -18.88 7.86
N VAL A 14 -16.95 -18.93 9.18
CA VAL A 14 -16.56 -17.75 9.97
C VAL A 14 -15.12 -17.34 9.66
N GLU A 15 -14.19 -18.30 9.57
CA GLU A 15 -12.80 -18.07 9.18
C GLU A 15 -12.72 -17.43 7.79
N GLY A 16 -13.46 -17.95 6.81
CA GLY A 16 -13.54 -17.38 5.46
C GLY A 16 -13.98 -15.91 5.45
N LYS A 17 -15.01 -15.57 6.25
CA LYS A 17 -15.48 -14.19 6.41
C LYS A 17 -14.45 -13.27 7.08
N LEU A 18 -13.67 -13.77 8.04
CA LEU A 18 -12.60 -13.00 8.68
C LEU A 18 -11.46 -12.71 7.71
N ILE A 19 -11.03 -13.72 6.95
CA ILE A 19 -10.01 -13.56 5.90
C ILE A 19 -10.49 -12.54 4.87
N ALA A 20 -11.73 -12.66 4.42
CA ALA A 20 -12.34 -11.72 3.48
C ALA A 20 -12.35 -10.28 4.03
N ALA A 21 -12.74 -10.10 5.29
CA ALA A 21 -12.72 -8.78 5.93
C ALA A 21 -11.30 -8.18 5.99
N GLY A 22 -10.28 -8.99 6.26
CA GLY A 22 -8.89 -8.57 6.25
C GLY A 22 -8.42 -8.14 4.85
N LYS A 23 -8.79 -8.91 3.82
CA LYS A 23 -8.46 -8.59 2.42
C LYS A 23 -9.19 -7.33 1.92
N ILE A 24 -10.46 -7.13 2.31
CA ILE A 24 -11.21 -5.89 2.03
C ILE A 24 -10.56 -4.69 2.72
N TYR A 25 -10.12 -4.84 3.98
CA TYR A 25 -9.40 -3.78 4.68
C TYR A 25 -8.12 -3.37 3.95
N ALA A 26 -7.33 -4.35 3.49
CA ALA A 26 -6.13 -4.07 2.70
C ALA A 26 -6.46 -3.35 1.37
N ALA A 27 -7.51 -3.78 0.67
CA ALA A 27 -7.99 -3.10 -0.54
C ALA A 27 -8.38 -1.63 -0.26
N ILE A 28 -9.10 -1.37 0.83
CA ILE A 28 -9.49 -0.01 1.23
C ILE A 28 -8.26 0.87 1.48
N ASN A 29 -7.20 0.33 2.07
CA ASN A 29 -5.97 1.08 2.32
C ASN A 29 -5.31 1.52 1.01
N PHE A 30 -5.13 0.60 0.06
CA PHE A 30 -4.59 0.95 -1.27
C PHE A 30 -5.49 1.90 -2.05
N ALA A 31 -6.82 1.70 -2.00
CA ALA A 31 -7.78 2.58 -2.66
C ALA A 31 -7.77 4.00 -2.07
N PHE A 32 -7.59 4.14 -0.74
CA PHE A 32 -7.46 5.43 -0.08
C PHE A 32 -6.22 6.19 -0.59
N TRP A 33 -5.05 5.56 -0.61
CA TRP A 33 -3.83 6.21 -1.11
C TRP A 33 -3.89 6.49 -2.61
N LEU A 34 -4.53 5.62 -3.38
CA LEU A 34 -4.81 5.85 -4.79
C LEU A 34 -5.66 7.12 -4.98
N LEU A 35 -6.71 7.30 -4.17
CA LEU A 35 -7.54 8.51 -4.19
C LEU A 35 -6.73 9.76 -3.81
N VAL A 36 -5.90 9.68 -2.76
CA VAL A 36 -5.00 10.78 -2.36
C VAL A 36 -4.06 11.14 -3.52
N MET A 37 -3.46 10.17 -4.20
CA MET A 37 -2.58 10.45 -5.34
C MET A 37 -3.38 11.05 -6.51
N ALA A 38 -4.55 10.52 -6.82
CA ALA A 38 -5.39 11.03 -7.91
C ALA A 38 -5.80 12.50 -7.67
N ILE A 39 -6.25 12.83 -6.46
CA ILE A 39 -6.57 14.21 -6.07
C ILE A 39 -5.33 15.10 -6.21
N TYR A 40 -4.17 14.63 -5.77
CA TYR A 40 -2.92 15.39 -5.88
C TYR A 40 -2.61 15.74 -7.34
N TYR A 41 -2.70 14.75 -8.24
CA TYR A 41 -2.48 14.96 -9.66
C TYR A 41 -3.49 15.92 -10.30
N VAL A 42 -4.76 15.87 -9.87
CA VAL A 42 -5.78 16.83 -10.32
C VAL A 42 -5.42 18.25 -9.85
N VAL A 43 -5.02 18.43 -8.60
CA VAL A 43 -4.69 19.75 -8.04
C VAL A 43 -3.45 20.35 -8.71
N ILE A 44 -2.36 19.58 -8.84
CA ILE A 44 -1.12 20.08 -9.46
C ILE A 44 -1.28 20.28 -10.97
N GLY A 45 -2.22 19.57 -11.60
CA GLY A 45 -2.56 19.78 -13.01
C GLY A 45 -3.31 21.10 -13.26
N LEU A 46 -3.93 21.67 -12.22
CA LEU A 46 -4.66 22.94 -12.29
C LEU A 46 -3.86 24.12 -11.73
N THR A 47 -2.92 23.87 -10.82
CA THR A 47 -2.20 24.91 -10.07
C THR A 47 -0.77 24.49 -9.76
N GLU A 48 0.17 25.44 -9.82
CA GLU A 48 1.51 25.22 -9.28
C GLU A 48 1.49 25.40 -7.76
N LEU A 49 1.70 24.31 -7.02
CA LEU A 49 1.71 24.35 -5.57
C LEU A 49 3.11 24.72 -5.04
N PRO A 50 3.25 25.78 -4.22
CA PRO A 50 4.51 26.05 -3.53
C PRO A 50 4.83 24.92 -2.54
N GLY A 51 6.11 24.76 -2.19
CA GLY A 51 6.59 23.64 -1.37
C GLY A 51 5.86 23.48 -0.02
N TRP A 52 5.47 24.56 0.63
CA TRP A 52 4.70 24.51 1.88
C TRP A 52 3.28 23.95 1.67
N ALA A 53 2.63 24.26 0.55
CA ALA A 53 1.31 23.75 0.21
C ALA A 53 1.36 22.25 -0.13
N ASN A 54 2.43 21.80 -0.81
CA ASN A 54 2.70 20.37 -1.00
C ASN A 54 2.89 19.65 0.35
N GLY A 55 3.65 20.26 1.27
CA GLY A 55 3.83 19.74 2.63
C GLY A 55 2.51 19.62 3.40
N LEU A 56 1.66 20.64 3.33
CA LEU A 56 0.33 20.61 3.95
C LEU A 56 -0.59 19.56 3.32
N TYR A 57 -0.57 19.42 1.99
CA TYR A 57 -1.35 18.41 1.30
C TYR A 57 -1.01 17.01 1.81
N TRP A 58 0.27 16.62 1.73
CA TRP A 58 0.69 15.28 2.15
C TRP A 58 0.57 15.08 3.66
N GLY A 59 0.86 16.10 4.47
CA GLY A 59 0.67 16.06 5.92
C GLY A 59 -0.79 15.84 6.29
N SER A 60 -1.72 16.56 5.66
CA SER A 60 -3.16 16.39 5.87
C SER A 60 -3.63 15.00 5.42
N ALA A 61 -3.13 14.50 4.28
CA ALA A 61 -3.46 13.16 3.80
C ALA A 61 -3.01 12.08 4.79
N VAL A 62 -1.83 12.20 5.41
CA VAL A 62 -1.36 11.29 6.45
C VAL A 62 -2.27 11.33 7.68
N VAL A 63 -2.65 12.53 8.15
CA VAL A 63 -3.57 12.67 9.30
C VAL A 63 -4.92 12.01 9.01
N VAL A 64 -5.48 12.27 7.82
CA VAL A 64 -6.74 11.66 7.37
C VAL A 64 -6.59 10.14 7.23
N ALA A 65 -5.46 9.65 6.71
CA ALA A 65 -5.17 8.23 6.60
C ALA A 65 -5.18 7.56 7.97
N ILE A 66 -4.44 8.12 8.93
CA ILE A 66 -4.36 7.59 10.31
C ILE A 66 -5.76 7.50 10.93
N PHE A 67 -6.57 8.56 10.78
CA PHE A 67 -7.93 8.57 11.31
C PHE A 67 -8.84 7.55 10.61
N PHE A 68 -8.91 7.59 9.28
CA PHE A 68 -9.82 6.78 8.48
C PHE A 68 -9.42 5.29 8.53
N ILE A 69 -8.18 4.98 8.18
CA ILE A 69 -7.65 3.61 8.20
C ILE A 69 -7.63 3.07 9.63
N GLY A 70 -7.28 3.89 10.63
CA GLY A 70 -7.35 3.49 12.04
C GLY A 70 -8.77 3.12 12.49
N LYS A 71 -9.79 3.83 12.01
CA LYS A 71 -11.20 3.51 12.29
C LYS A 71 -11.64 2.20 11.64
N VAL A 72 -11.23 1.95 10.39
CA VAL A 72 -11.53 0.68 9.71
C VAL A 72 -10.77 -0.48 10.37
N TRP A 73 -9.50 -0.27 10.73
CA TRP A 73 -8.68 -1.25 11.44
C TRP A 73 -9.29 -1.62 12.79
N GLY A 74 -9.74 -0.62 13.56
CA GLY A 74 -10.40 -0.86 14.85
C GLY A 74 -11.65 -1.73 14.72
N ARG A 75 -12.40 -1.62 13.61
CA ARG A 75 -13.53 -2.52 13.32
C ARG A 75 -13.07 -3.93 12.99
N PHE A 76 -12.03 -4.08 12.17
CA PHE A 76 -11.44 -5.37 11.84
C PHE A 76 -10.88 -6.09 13.08
N VAL A 77 -10.12 -5.39 13.92
CA VAL A 77 -9.56 -5.96 15.16
C VAL A 77 -10.67 -6.40 16.13
N LYS A 78 -11.77 -5.65 16.23
CA LYS A 78 -12.94 -6.08 17.02
C LYS A 78 -13.55 -7.38 16.49
N LEU A 79 -13.67 -7.51 15.17
CA LEU A 79 -14.17 -8.72 14.51
C LEU A 79 -13.24 -9.91 14.77
N TYR A 80 -11.93 -9.70 14.68
CA TYR A 80 -10.91 -10.71 14.90
C TYR A 80 -10.87 -11.20 16.35
N ARG A 81 -10.88 -10.27 17.32
CA ARG A 81 -10.90 -10.59 18.76
C ARG A 81 -12.19 -11.31 19.20
N ALA A 82 -13.29 -11.13 18.49
CA ALA A 82 -14.53 -11.85 18.78
C ALA A 82 -14.43 -13.35 18.43
N VAL A 83 -13.47 -13.74 17.58
CA VAL A 83 -13.30 -15.11 17.10
C VAL A 83 -12.02 -15.76 17.66
N GLU A 84 -10.93 -15.02 17.80
CA GLU A 84 -9.68 -15.51 18.42
C GLU A 84 -9.52 -14.94 19.84
N LYS A 85 -9.77 -15.77 20.86
CA LYS A 85 -9.37 -15.48 22.25
C LYS A 85 -7.84 -15.62 22.38
N GLY A 86 -7.08 -14.55 22.16
CA GLY A 86 -5.68 -14.50 22.63
C GLY A 86 -4.65 -13.75 21.78
N GLY A 87 -4.99 -13.29 20.58
CA GLY A 87 -4.03 -12.56 19.73
C GLY A 87 -3.85 -11.10 20.16
N GLU A 88 -2.88 -10.80 21.01
CA GLU A 88 -2.37 -9.44 21.13
C GLU A 88 -1.64 -9.07 19.83
N ILE A 89 -2.31 -8.29 18.98
CA ILE A 89 -1.68 -7.56 17.87
C ILE A 89 -0.79 -6.48 18.51
N GLY A 90 0.38 -6.89 19.01
CA GLY A 90 1.27 -6.04 19.80
C GLY A 90 1.88 -4.91 18.97
N ARG A 91 1.96 -3.69 19.49
CA ARG A 91 2.49 -2.49 18.79
C ARG A 91 3.85 -2.66 18.08
N ALA A 92 4.61 -3.71 18.41
CA ALA A 92 5.92 -4.04 17.86
C ALA A 92 5.96 -4.20 16.32
N TRP A 93 4.89 -4.68 15.66
CA TRP A 93 4.90 -4.85 14.18
C TRP A 93 4.82 -3.52 13.40
N ILE A 94 4.40 -2.43 14.05
CA ILE A 94 4.31 -1.11 13.41
C ILE A 94 5.70 -0.53 13.16
N LEU A 95 6.64 -0.77 14.08
CA LEU A 95 7.97 -0.16 14.03
C LEU A 95 8.78 -0.59 12.79
N PRO A 96 8.85 -1.89 12.40
CA PRO A 96 9.50 -2.30 11.16
C PRO A 96 8.83 -1.75 9.89
N ILE A 97 7.50 -1.58 9.89
CA ILE A 97 6.80 -0.93 8.77
C ILE A 97 7.24 0.53 8.69
N VAL A 98 7.21 1.28 9.79
CA VAL A 98 7.71 2.67 9.79
C VAL A 98 9.16 2.74 9.32
N ALA A 99 10.01 1.80 9.73
CA ALA A 99 11.39 1.71 9.27
C ALA A 99 11.49 1.51 7.74
N SER A 100 10.65 0.65 7.12
CA SER A 100 10.67 0.47 5.65
C SER A 100 10.27 1.75 4.91
N TRP A 101 9.32 2.50 5.45
CA TRP A 101 8.91 3.80 4.91
C TRP A 101 10.00 4.86 5.06
N MET A 102 10.72 4.88 6.18
CA MET A 102 11.89 5.75 6.36
C MET A 102 13.01 5.39 5.37
N ILE A 103 13.33 4.11 5.21
CA ILE A 103 14.37 3.66 4.27
C ILE A 103 14.01 4.07 2.84
N GLY A 104 12.78 3.79 2.40
CA GLY A 104 12.33 4.20 1.07
C GLY A 104 12.37 5.72 0.90
N SER A 105 12.00 6.49 1.93
CA SER A 105 12.05 7.96 1.87
C SER A 105 13.47 8.49 1.75
N VAL A 106 14.42 7.95 2.54
CA VAL A 106 15.84 8.32 2.48
C VAL A 106 16.41 8.00 1.10
N ILE A 107 16.11 6.83 0.55
CA ILE A 107 16.62 6.44 -0.77
C ILE A 107 15.97 7.31 -1.86
N GLY A 108 14.65 7.35 -1.93
CA GLY A 108 13.90 8.02 -3.00
C GLY A 108 14.04 9.54 -3.01
N TRP A 109 14.09 10.19 -1.83
CA TRP A 109 14.13 11.65 -1.72
C TRP A 109 15.49 12.20 -1.27
N GLY A 110 16.31 11.39 -0.59
CA GLY A 110 17.63 11.81 -0.10
C GLY A 110 18.77 11.43 -1.04
N ILE A 111 18.79 10.18 -1.52
CA ILE A 111 19.90 9.64 -2.31
C ILE A 111 19.69 9.87 -3.80
N ILE A 112 18.55 9.44 -4.36
CA ILE A 112 18.33 9.48 -5.82
C ILE A 112 18.43 10.89 -6.41
N PRO A 113 17.87 11.95 -5.81
CA PRO A 113 18.00 13.31 -6.34
C PRO A 113 19.45 13.81 -6.46
N ARG A 114 20.38 13.21 -5.71
CA ARG A 114 21.81 13.53 -5.73
C ARG A 114 22.60 12.71 -6.76
N THR A 115 21.99 11.72 -7.40
CA THR A 115 22.63 10.93 -8.45
C THR A 115 22.57 11.64 -9.80
N SER A 116 23.64 11.57 -10.60
CA SER A 116 23.67 12.12 -11.97
C SER A 116 23.19 11.12 -13.03
N MET A 117 22.53 10.02 -12.62
CA MET A 117 22.18 8.90 -13.52
C MET A 117 20.96 9.17 -14.41
N ALA A 118 20.07 10.08 -14.01
CA ALA A 118 18.87 10.42 -14.78
C ALA A 118 19.16 11.47 -15.86
N VAL A 119 18.52 11.34 -17.02
CA VAL A 119 18.71 12.24 -18.18
C VAL A 119 18.31 13.70 -17.89
N ASN A 120 17.42 13.95 -16.94
CA ASN A 120 17.05 15.29 -16.48
C ASN A 120 16.44 15.27 -15.05
N GLU A 121 16.09 16.45 -14.53
CA GLU A 121 15.51 16.61 -13.19
C GLU A 121 14.17 15.89 -13.02
N THR A 122 13.27 16.01 -14.00
CA THR A 122 11.95 15.37 -13.98
C THR A 122 12.06 13.85 -13.94
N ALA A 123 12.98 13.27 -14.73
CA ALA A 123 13.33 11.86 -14.69
C ALA A 123 13.86 11.46 -13.31
N ARG A 124 14.70 12.30 -12.70
CA ARG A 124 15.25 12.04 -11.36
C ARG A 124 14.17 12.03 -10.27
N LEU A 125 13.23 12.97 -10.34
CA LEU A 125 12.07 13.02 -9.44
C LEU A 125 11.17 11.79 -9.62
N ALA A 126 10.92 11.38 -10.86
CA ALA A 126 10.13 10.19 -11.19
C ALA A 126 10.78 8.92 -10.62
N VAL A 127 12.08 8.73 -10.83
CA VAL A 127 12.86 7.61 -10.28
C VAL A 127 12.83 7.64 -8.74
N GLY A 128 13.00 8.82 -8.14
CA GLY A 128 12.94 9.01 -6.70
C GLY A 128 11.58 8.57 -6.13
N PHE A 129 10.50 9.01 -6.75
CA PHE A 129 9.13 8.62 -6.40
C PHE A 129 8.89 7.10 -6.56
N LEU A 130 9.25 6.50 -7.69
CA LEU A 130 9.09 5.07 -7.95
C LEU A 130 9.88 4.21 -6.95
N THR A 131 11.10 4.64 -6.62
CA THR A 131 11.97 3.94 -5.68
C THR A 131 11.46 4.08 -4.25
N PHE A 132 11.01 5.27 -3.87
CA PHE A 132 10.35 5.49 -2.58
C PHE A 132 9.17 4.53 -2.41
N ILE A 133 8.21 4.54 -3.33
CA ILE A 133 7.02 3.68 -3.27
C ILE A 133 7.43 2.20 -3.29
N GLY A 134 8.27 1.81 -4.25
CA GLY A 134 8.71 0.43 -4.45
C GLY A 134 9.40 -0.16 -3.23
N ILE A 135 10.40 0.52 -2.67
CA ILE A 135 11.13 0.03 -1.49
C ILE A 135 10.26 0.03 -0.24
N SER A 136 9.49 1.10 -0.01
CA SER A 136 8.64 1.19 1.18
C SER A 136 7.60 0.07 1.24
N LEU A 137 6.93 -0.19 0.11
CA LEU A 137 5.93 -1.25 0.01
C LEU A 137 6.55 -2.65 -0.02
N LEU A 138 7.70 -2.85 -0.65
CA LEU A 138 8.43 -4.12 -0.56
C LEU A 138 8.79 -4.45 0.89
N GLY A 139 9.37 -3.48 1.61
CA GLY A 139 9.72 -3.68 3.01
C GLY A 139 8.49 -3.93 3.89
N GLN A 140 7.39 -3.20 3.67
CA GLN A 140 6.13 -3.46 4.36
C GLN A 140 5.62 -4.88 4.07
N TRP A 141 5.69 -5.34 2.82
CA TRP A 141 5.27 -6.68 2.44
C TRP A 141 6.13 -7.74 3.15
N LEU A 142 7.45 -7.58 3.17
CA LEU A 142 8.38 -8.49 3.87
C LEU A 142 8.07 -8.56 5.37
N VAL A 143 7.75 -7.44 6.01
CA VAL A 143 7.36 -7.40 7.43
C VAL A 143 6.05 -8.13 7.67
N LEU A 144 5.04 -7.92 6.81
CA LEU A 144 3.72 -8.52 6.96
C LEU A 144 3.72 -10.03 6.70
N THR A 145 4.61 -10.52 5.84
CA THR A 145 4.63 -11.93 5.45
C THR A 145 5.76 -12.75 6.05
N GLY A 146 6.79 -12.11 6.61
CA GLY A 146 8.04 -12.79 6.96
C GLY A 146 8.72 -13.45 5.74
N GLY A 147 8.42 -12.99 4.52
CA GLY A 147 8.87 -13.60 3.27
C GLY A 147 7.98 -14.73 2.73
N HIS A 148 6.83 -15.01 3.35
CA HIS A 148 5.87 -16.01 2.87
C HIS A 148 4.83 -15.43 1.89
N TRP A 149 4.07 -16.29 1.21
CA TRP A 149 3.11 -15.89 0.16
C TRP A 149 1.74 -15.40 0.65
N ARG A 150 1.62 -15.03 1.94
CA ARG A 150 0.32 -14.73 2.59
C ARG A 150 -0.35 -13.42 2.12
N GLU A 151 0.44 -12.46 1.64
CA GLU A 151 0.00 -11.15 1.13
C GLU A 151 0.44 -10.91 -0.32
N ARG A 152 0.34 -11.94 -1.17
CA ARG A 152 0.76 -11.86 -2.59
C ARG A 152 -0.01 -10.81 -3.40
N GLU A 153 -1.21 -10.43 -2.96
CA GLU A 153 -2.03 -9.40 -3.61
C GLU A 153 -1.33 -8.02 -3.60
N MET A 154 -0.41 -7.81 -2.66
CA MET A 154 0.37 -6.57 -2.52
C MET A 154 1.51 -6.47 -3.55
N ILE A 155 1.89 -7.56 -4.22
CA ILE A 155 3.08 -7.61 -5.10
C ILE A 155 3.07 -6.54 -6.20
N PRO A 156 1.98 -6.33 -6.96
CA PRO A 156 1.96 -5.32 -8.01
C PRO A 156 2.28 -3.91 -7.51
N SER A 157 1.88 -3.57 -6.28
CA SER A 157 2.07 -2.24 -5.71
C SER A 157 3.53 -1.83 -5.50
N PHE A 158 4.45 -2.80 -5.33
CA PHE A 158 5.89 -2.52 -5.23
C PHE A 158 6.67 -2.99 -6.46
N LEU A 159 6.26 -4.11 -7.08
CA LEU A 159 6.99 -4.69 -8.19
C LEU A 159 6.91 -3.81 -9.44
N LEU A 160 5.73 -3.29 -9.78
CA LEU A 160 5.59 -2.43 -10.96
C LEU A 160 6.39 -1.13 -10.81
N PRO A 161 6.34 -0.41 -9.67
CA PRO A 161 7.21 0.75 -9.47
C PRO A 161 8.70 0.44 -9.58
N LEU A 162 9.17 -0.67 -9.01
CA LEU A 162 10.59 -1.06 -9.07
C LEU A 162 11.03 -1.42 -10.49
N LEU A 163 10.23 -2.17 -11.23
CA LEU A 163 10.51 -2.52 -12.64
C LEU A 163 10.47 -1.29 -13.56
N ALA A 164 9.76 -0.24 -13.15
CA ALA A 164 9.63 0.99 -13.89
C ALA A 164 10.84 1.93 -13.74
N VAL A 165 11.63 1.80 -12.66
CA VAL A 165 12.79 2.66 -12.39
C VAL A 165 13.78 2.73 -13.57
N PRO A 166 14.21 1.61 -14.19
CA PRO A 166 15.14 1.65 -15.33
C PRO A 166 14.64 2.41 -16.55
N ILE A 167 13.32 2.40 -16.76
CA ILE A 167 12.68 3.11 -17.87
C ILE A 167 12.67 4.62 -17.55
N ALA A 168 12.24 5.00 -16.34
CA ALA A 168 12.18 6.40 -15.92
C ALA A 168 13.54 7.12 -16.00
N TRP A 169 14.66 6.43 -15.74
CA TRP A 169 16.00 7.02 -15.85
C TRP A 169 16.31 7.60 -17.24
N LYS A 170 15.74 7.00 -18.29
CA LYS A 170 16.03 7.33 -19.69
C LYS A 170 14.97 8.21 -20.33
N MET A 171 13.92 8.60 -19.60
CA MET A 171 12.81 9.36 -20.14
C MET A 171 13.13 10.85 -20.21
N GLU A 172 13.23 11.38 -21.43
CA GLU A 172 13.44 12.81 -21.64
C GLU A 172 12.21 13.63 -21.28
N ASN A 173 11.01 13.12 -21.56
CA ASN A 173 9.76 13.84 -21.35
C ASN A 173 8.73 12.98 -20.60
N GLY A 174 7.90 13.63 -19.78
CA GLY A 174 6.74 12.99 -19.14
C GLY A 174 7.05 11.94 -18.05
N ALA A 175 8.30 11.84 -17.58
CA ALA A 175 8.72 10.80 -16.64
C ALA A 175 7.88 10.77 -15.34
N ILE A 176 7.56 11.95 -14.77
CA ILE A 176 6.79 12.03 -13.52
C ILE A 176 5.34 11.60 -13.71
N VAL A 177 4.72 11.98 -14.83
CA VAL A 177 3.35 11.57 -15.19
C VAL A 177 3.30 10.07 -15.39
N TRP A 178 4.27 9.53 -16.13
CA TRP A 178 4.41 8.10 -16.36
C TRP A 178 4.58 7.33 -15.04
N ALA A 179 5.45 7.81 -14.14
CA ALA A 179 5.62 7.21 -12.81
C ALA A 179 4.31 7.22 -11.99
N GLY A 180 3.55 8.30 -12.05
CA GLY A 180 2.20 8.38 -11.46
C GLY A 180 1.26 7.31 -11.99
N PHE A 181 1.24 7.09 -13.31
CA PHE A 181 0.43 6.03 -13.93
C PHE A 181 0.90 4.63 -13.56
N VAL A 182 2.20 4.38 -13.49
CA VAL A 182 2.73 3.07 -13.06
C VAL A 182 2.27 2.74 -11.64
N VAL A 183 2.40 3.69 -10.71
CA VAL A 183 1.94 3.50 -9.33
C VAL A 183 0.43 3.30 -9.28
N THR A 184 -0.33 4.08 -10.06
CA THR A 184 -1.79 3.95 -10.19
C THR A 184 -2.19 2.55 -10.65
N VAL A 185 -1.52 2.01 -11.67
CA VAL A 185 -1.75 0.65 -12.17
C VAL A 185 -1.39 -0.38 -11.10
N GLY A 186 -0.25 -0.25 -10.44
CA GLY A 186 0.15 -1.16 -9.36
C GLY A 186 -0.84 -1.20 -8.21
N PHE A 187 -1.30 -0.03 -7.77
CA PHE A 187 -2.28 0.07 -6.67
C PHE A 187 -3.64 -0.47 -7.09
N THR A 188 -4.11 -0.15 -8.31
CA THR A 188 -5.37 -0.66 -8.84
C THR A 188 -5.35 -2.18 -8.96
N ALA A 189 -4.27 -2.76 -9.50
CA ALA A 189 -4.10 -4.20 -9.59
C ALA A 189 -4.12 -4.84 -8.19
N THR A 190 -3.41 -4.25 -7.23
CA THR A 190 -3.41 -4.72 -5.84
C THR A 190 -4.81 -4.66 -5.22
N VAL A 191 -5.58 -3.58 -5.42
CA VAL A 191 -6.98 -3.49 -4.96
C VAL A 191 -7.82 -4.61 -5.55
N LEU A 192 -7.76 -4.82 -6.87
CA LEU A 192 -8.55 -5.86 -7.55
C LEU A 192 -8.18 -7.26 -7.06
N LEU A 193 -6.88 -7.54 -6.86
CA LEU A 193 -6.43 -8.83 -6.33
C LEU A 193 -6.90 -9.05 -4.89
N TYR A 194 -6.84 -8.02 -4.04
CA TYR A 194 -7.36 -8.11 -2.68
C TYR A 194 -8.87 -8.38 -2.65
N LEU A 195 -9.64 -7.69 -3.50
CA LEU A 195 -11.08 -7.94 -3.60
C LEU A 195 -11.39 -9.33 -4.13
N TYR A 196 -10.69 -9.78 -5.19
CA TYR A 196 -10.81 -11.14 -5.71
C TYR A 196 -10.53 -12.20 -4.63
N SER A 197 -9.41 -12.05 -3.90
CA SER A 197 -9.07 -12.94 -2.79
C SER A 197 -10.08 -12.88 -1.64
N ALA A 198 -10.72 -11.73 -1.41
CA ALA A 198 -11.77 -11.60 -0.41
C ALA A 198 -13.02 -12.41 -0.81
N PHE A 199 -13.50 -12.27 -2.05
CA PHE A 199 -14.66 -13.05 -2.52
C PHE A 199 -14.39 -14.54 -2.50
N ARG A 200 -13.20 -14.97 -2.95
CA ARG A 200 -12.80 -16.38 -2.90
C ARG A 200 -12.73 -16.94 -1.47
N ALA A 201 -12.42 -16.10 -0.48
CA ALA A 201 -12.41 -16.53 0.91
C ALA A 201 -13.81 -16.73 1.50
N ILE A 202 -14.83 -16.04 0.97
CA ILE A 202 -16.24 -16.19 1.41
C ILE A 202 -16.87 -17.47 0.84
N GLU A 203 -16.42 -17.91 -0.34
CA GLU A 203 -16.90 -19.13 -1.00
C GLU A 203 -16.36 -20.43 -0.39
N ARG A 204 -15.39 -20.34 0.53
CA ARG A 204 -14.93 -21.47 1.35
C ARG A 204 -15.88 -21.68 2.52
#